data_AF-A0A7K2NFI4-F1
#
_entry.id   AF-A0A7K2NFI4-F1
#
_cell.length_a   1.000
_cell.length_b   1.000
_cell.length_c   1.000
_cell.angle_alpha   90.00
_cell.angle_beta   90.00
_cell.angle_gamma   90.00
#
_symmetry.space_group_name_H-M   'P 1'
#
loop_
_entity.id
_entity.type
_entity.pdbx_description
1 polymer ?
#
loop_
_entity_poly.entity_id
_entity_poly.type
_entity_poly.pdbx_seq_one_letter_code
_entity_poly.pdbx_strand_id
1 'polypeptide(L)'
;MEMSVDPRRLSGVKRESTYLAMHSIQGGRDVYSVRIPLTDLTTLFPLPDPEDPDEDNRRVNLRHAKEFGLYLANPRWVAPALLVRDAGGCTFDPLKGSNGEIGYLTIPWTDSGLSLMLTIDGQHRLLGVDLEIKRVAHEIQGIDRALAKGGLKSDRVEKLNTQKAKFVGELERLRAESIGVDIYAEKDGALARQMFVDVADNARGISAAVKSRFDSSKVANRTLDHVIRHALLKGRVDMEQDRMTKTNPNLIGAKHVADVSRGVMFGTGRTSKAKEAALEDNEVVAAVLDFLDCITEAFPDLTAVAEGTLSPQALRENSLLGSVGMLRVLAAVFHNLRSDGVETEAITAHFRSLAPAMGAPVEEVSIWRKDPKTSESFEVGAYAPVMRQQNISYIVEAVTSWYKKR
;
A
#
# COMPACT_ATOMS: atom_id res chain seq x y z
N MET A 1 10.18 -42.64 -54.53
CA MET A 1 9.77 -42.91 -53.14
C MET A 1 8.99 -41.69 -52.69
N GLU A 2 7.66 -41.78 -52.64
CA GLU A 2 6.80 -40.69 -52.18
C GLU A 2 6.62 -40.79 -50.67
N MET A 3 7.04 -39.77 -49.94
CA MET A 3 6.76 -39.64 -48.51
C MET A 3 5.51 -38.77 -48.33
N SER A 4 4.52 -39.30 -47.62
CA SER A 4 3.32 -38.57 -47.20
C SER A 4 3.47 -38.18 -45.73
N VAL A 5 3.27 -36.90 -45.42
CA VAL A 5 3.30 -36.36 -44.05
C VAL A 5 1.88 -35.94 -43.67
N ASP A 6 1.40 -36.31 -42.48
CA ASP A 6 0.11 -35.84 -41.95
C ASP A 6 0.27 -34.42 -41.37
N PRO A 7 -0.28 -33.38 -42.01
CA PRO A 7 -0.13 -32.00 -41.55
C PRO A 7 -0.81 -31.74 -40.20
N ARG A 8 -1.74 -32.59 -39.73
CA ARG A 8 -2.35 -32.46 -38.40
C ARG A 8 -1.41 -32.90 -37.27
N ARG A 9 -0.35 -33.63 -37.58
CA ARG A 9 0.74 -33.97 -36.65
C ARG A 9 1.82 -32.91 -36.62
N LEU A 10 1.77 -31.94 -37.53
CA LEU A 10 2.63 -30.76 -37.53
C LEU A 10 1.87 -29.64 -36.80
N SER A 11 2.25 -29.34 -35.56
CA SER A 11 1.79 -28.13 -34.90
C SER A 11 2.52 -26.93 -35.50
N GLY A 12 1.88 -26.22 -36.43
CA GLY A 12 2.25 -24.82 -36.64
C GLY A 12 1.94 -24.04 -35.36
N VAL A 13 2.90 -23.25 -34.87
CA VAL A 13 2.63 -22.36 -33.72
C VAL A 13 1.70 -21.25 -34.21
N LYS A 14 0.41 -21.36 -33.90
CA LYS A 14 -0.48 -20.19 -33.95
C LYS A 14 -0.01 -19.21 -32.87
N ARG A 15 0.57 -18.08 -33.29
CA ARG A 15 1.05 -17.01 -32.41
C ARG A 15 -0.05 -15.99 -32.12
N GLU A 16 -1.21 -16.51 -31.78
CA GLU A 16 -2.41 -15.74 -31.53
C GLU A 16 -3.28 -16.47 -30.51
N SER A 17 -4.03 -15.71 -29.70
CA SER A 17 -5.04 -16.25 -28.80
C SER A 17 -6.37 -15.56 -29.07
N THR A 18 -7.45 -16.34 -29.07
CA THR A 18 -8.80 -15.82 -29.32
C THR A 18 -9.63 -15.90 -28.05
N TYR A 19 -10.29 -14.79 -27.71
CA TYR A 19 -11.12 -14.65 -26.53
C TYR A 19 -12.51 -14.13 -26.89
N LEU A 20 -13.49 -14.41 -26.05
CA LEU A 20 -14.78 -13.71 -26.12
C LEU A 20 -14.60 -12.28 -25.62
N ALA A 21 -15.03 -11.30 -26.41
CA ALA A 21 -14.90 -9.89 -26.09
C ALA A 21 -16.21 -9.14 -26.34
N MET A 22 -16.38 -8.04 -25.60
CA MET A 22 -17.41 -7.05 -25.82
C MET A 22 -16.81 -5.85 -26.55
N HIS A 23 -17.42 -5.45 -27.66
CA HIS A 23 -17.07 -4.27 -28.43
C HIS A 23 -17.94 -3.09 -27.99
N SER A 24 -17.31 -1.93 -27.78
CA SER A 24 -17.97 -0.69 -27.37
C SER A 24 -17.21 0.52 -27.90
N ILE A 25 -17.82 1.71 -27.81
CA ILE A 25 -17.19 2.97 -28.23
C ILE A 25 -16.93 3.85 -27.01
N GLN A 26 -15.69 4.33 -26.84
CA GLN A 26 -15.32 5.29 -25.80
C GLN A 26 -14.53 6.46 -26.38
N GLY A 27 -15.03 7.69 -26.19
CA GLY A 27 -14.36 8.89 -26.71
C GLY A 27 -14.11 8.83 -28.23
N GLY A 28 -15.01 8.18 -28.97
CA GLY A 28 -14.90 7.98 -30.42
C GLY A 28 -13.98 6.83 -30.87
N ARG A 29 -13.44 6.02 -29.95
CA ARG A 29 -12.55 4.89 -30.26
C ARG A 29 -13.27 3.56 -30.05
N ASP A 30 -12.92 2.56 -30.87
CA ASP A 30 -13.32 1.18 -30.65
C ASP A 30 -12.57 0.62 -29.44
N VAL A 31 -13.31 0.01 -28.51
CA VAL A 31 -12.79 -0.61 -27.30
C VAL A 31 -13.31 -2.03 -27.20
N TYR A 32 -12.39 -2.96 -27.02
CA TYR A 32 -12.70 -4.37 -26.78
C TYR A 32 -12.38 -4.74 -25.33
N SER A 33 -13.42 -5.05 -24.56
CA SER A 33 -13.31 -5.52 -23.18
C SER A 33 -13.28 -7.04 -23.15
N VAL A 34 -12.24 -7.61 -22.55
CA VAL A 34 -11.98 -9.06 -22.52
C VAL A 34 -11.50 -9.51 -21.14
N ARG A 35 -11.78 -10.77 -20.77
CA ARG A 35 -11.19 -11.43 -19.59
C ARG A 35 -10.04 -12.32 -20.04
N ILE A 36 -8.83 -12.00 -19.61
CA ILE A 36 -7.62 -12.73 -19.98
C ILE A 36 -7.09 -13.52 -18.77
N PRO A 37 -6.85 -14.84 -18.89
CA PRO A 37 -6.19 -15.63 -17.86
C PRO A 37 -4.87 -14.99 -17.43
N LEU A 38 -4.57 -14.98 -16.13
CA LEU A 38 -3.36 -14.32 -15.63
C LEU A 38 -2.07 -14.88 -16.27
N THR A 39 -2.06 -16.17 -16.60
CA THR A 39 -0.93 -16.83 -17.25
C THR A 39 -0.70 -16.44 -18.69
N ASP A 40 -1.72 -15.90 -19.37
CA ASP A 40 -1.62 -15.53 -20.78
C ASP A 40 -1.08 -14.10 -20.95
N LEU A 41 -1.17 -13.27 -19.91
CA LEU A 41 -0.81 -11.85 -19.96
C LEU A 41 0.61 -11.61 -20.46
N THR A 42 1.58 -12.41 -20.02
CA THR A 42 3.00 -12.26 -20.39
C THR A 42 3.30 -12.74 -21.81
N THR A 43 2.40 -13.52 -22.41
CA THR A 43 2.49 -13.94 -23.81
C THR A 43 1.89 -12.87 -24.72
N LEU A 44 0.80 -12.24 -24.27
CA LEU A 44 0.05 -11.25 -25.04
C LEU A 44 0.57 -9.82 -24.93
N PHE A 45 1.28 -9.48 -23.86
CA PHE A 45 1.71 -8.10 -23.59
C PHE A 45 3.20 -8.04 -23.29
N PRO A 46 3.90 -6.99 -23.76
CA PRO A 46 5.31 -6.83 -23.47
C PRO A 46 5.50 -6.65 -21.96
N LEU A 47 6.40 -7.44 -21.38
CA LEU A 47 6.70 -7.35 -19.96
C LEU A 47 7.46 -6.06 -19.66
N PRO A 48 6.97 -5.19 -18.74
CA PRO A 48 7.66 -3.95 -18.44
C PRO A 48 9.00 -4.18 -17.74
N ASP A 49 10.06 -3.49 -18.18
CA ASP A 49 11.37 -3.51 -17.54
C ASP A 49 11.56 -2.26 -16.65
N PRO A 50 11.76 -2.41 -15.32
CA PRO A 50 12.07 -1.29 -14.43
C PRO A 50 13.40 -0.55 -14.72
N GLU A 51 14.33 -1.22 -15.39
CA GLU A 51 15.66 -0.68 -15.75
C GLU A 51 15.69 -0.07 -17.15
N ASP A 52 14.76 -0.46 -18.02
CA ASP A 52 14.58 0.09 -19.37
C ASP A 52 13.14 0.59 -19.57
N PRO A 53 12.80 1.79 -19.06
CA PRO A 53 11.46 2.33 -19.16
C PRO A 53 11.15 2.73 -20.61
N ASP A 54 9.96 2.34 -21.09
CA ASP A 54 9.41 2.84 -22.34
C ASP A 54 9.30 4.37 -22.32
N GLU A 55 9.81 5.04 -23.37
CA GLU A 55 9.83 6.51 -23.48
C GLU A 55 8.41 7.10 -23.41
N ASP A 56 7.41 6.35 -23.86
CA ASP A 56 6.01 6.77 -23.91
C ASP A 56 5.22 6.31 -22.65
N ASN A 57 5.90 5.86 -21.59
CA ASN A 57 5.27 5.33 -20.37
C ASN A 57 5.97 5.74 -19.07
N ARG A 58 5.33 5.45 -17.92
CA ARG A 58 5.91 5.67 -16.59
C ARG A 58 6.93 4.59 -16.29
N ARG A 59 8.04 4.94 -15.63
CA ARG A 59 8.95 3.94 -15.05
C ARG A 59 8.20 3.02 -14.07
N VAL A 60 8.36 1.72 -14.25
CA VAL A 60 7.76 0.71 -13.35
C VAL A 60 8.54 0.65 -12.05
N ASN A 61 7.84 0.74 -10.92
CA ASN A 61 8.42 0.52 -9.60
C ASN A 61 8.41 -0.98 -9.26
N LEU A 62 9.58 -1.62 -9.27
CA LEU A 62 9.72 -3.05 -8.98
C LEU A 62 9.13 -3.46 -7.62
N ARG A 63 9.30 -2.62 -6.58
CA ARG A 63 8.72 -2.89 -5.26
C ARG A 63 7.19 -2.94 -5.33
N HIS A 64 6.57 -1.98 -6.02
CA HIS A 64 5.13 -1.93 -6.16
C HIS A 64 4.58 -3.11 -6.98
N ALA A 65 5.27 -3.51 -8.05
CA ALA A 65 4.92 -4.71 -8.81
C ALA A 65 4.98 -5.98 -7.94
N LYS A 66 6.05 -6.16 -7.14
CA LYS A 66 6.15 -7.27 -6.18
C LYS A 66 5.03 -7.26 -5.14
N GLU A 67 4.67 -6.08 -4.63
CA GLU A 67 3.55 -5.95 -3.69
C GLU A 67 2.23 -6.37 -4.31
N PHE A 68 1.98 -6.03 -5.58
CA PHE A 68 0.81 -6.50 -6.31
C PHE A 68 0.84 -8.02 -6.51
N GLY A 69 1.98 -8.60 -6.91
CA GLY A 69 2.14 -10.04 -7.03
C GLY A 69 1.79 -10.78 -5.74
N LEU A 70 2.33 -10.33 -4.60
CA LEU A 70 1.99 -10.89 -3.29
C LEU A 70 0.52 -10.67 -2.90
N TYR A 71 -0.09 -9.59 -3.36
CA TYR A 71 -1.52 -9.33 -3.13
C TYR A 71 -2.40 -10.36 -3.84
N LEU A 72 -1.97 -10.91 -4.99
CA LEU A 72 -2.71 -11.96 -5.69
C LEU A 72 -2.89 -13.22 -4.86
N ALA A 73 -2.03 -13.49 -3.86
CA ALA A 73 -2.18 -14.60 -2.92
C ALA A 73 -3.48 -14.51 -2.08
N ASN A 74 -4.10 -13.32 -1.99
CA ASN A 74 -5.43 -13.17 -1.41
C ASN A 74 -6.49 -13.72 -2.37
N PRO A 75 -7.29 -14.74 -1.99
CA PRO A 75 -8.33 -15.31 -2.88
C PRO A 75 -9.48 -14.34 -3.18
N ARG A 76 -9.55 -13.20 -2.49
CA ARG A 76 -10.51 -12.12 -2.72
C ARG A 76 -9.85 -10.88 -3.32
N TRP A 77 -8.78 -11.06 -4.09
CA TRP A 77 -8.12 -9.95 -4.74
C TRP A 77 -9.08 -9.28 -5.74
N VAL A 78 -8.92 -7.96 -5.88
CA VAL A 78 -9.63 -7.17 -6.88
C VAL A 78 -8.63 -6.20 -7.49
N ALA A 79 -8.65 -6.11 -8.81
CA ALA A 79 -7.86 -5.13 -9.54
C ALA A 79 -8.75 -4.50 -10.62
N PRO A 80 -8.52 -3.22 -10.95
CA PRO A 80 -9.11 -2.62 -12.15
C PRO A 80 -8.66 -3.38 -13.40
N ALA A 81 -9.34 -3.13 -14.52
CA ALA A 81 -8.90 -3.63 -15.82
C ALA A 81 -7.53 -3.03 -16.18
N LEU A 82 -6.74 -3.79 -16.95
CA LEU A 82 -5.57 -3.24 -17.64
C LEU A 82 -6.06 -2.42 -18.83
N LEU A 83 -5.41 -1.28 -19.08
CA LEU A 83 -5.68 -0.48 -20.27
C LEU A 83 -4.56 -0.74 -21.27
N VAL A 84 -4.92 -1.24 -22.44
CA VAL A 84 -3.98 -1.62 -23.48
C VAL A 84 -4.38 -0.95 -24.79
N ARG A 85 -3.38 -0.54 -25.54
CA ARG A 85 -3.52 -0.02 -26.90
C ARG A 85 -3.23 -1.15 -27.88
N ASP A 86 -4.08 -1.30 -28.88
CA ASP A 86 -3.82 -2.06 -30.09
C ASP A 86 -3.40 -1.12 -31.24
N ALA A 87 -2.18 -1.31 -31.76
CA ALA A 87 -1.63 -0.61 -32.92
C ALA A 87 -2.04 -1.24 -34.27
N GLY A 88 -3.03 -2.15 -34.27
CA GLY A 88 -3.62 -2.76 -35.46
C GLY A 88 -3.30 -4.24 -35.64
N GLY A 89 -2.99 -4.95 -34.56
CA GLY A 89 -2.76 -6.39 -34.54
C GLY A 89 -3.99 -7.22 -34.21
N CYS A 90 -4.98 -6.67 -33.51
CA CYS A 90 -6.16 -7.44 -33.12
C CYS A 90 -7.16 -7.56 -34.28
N THR A 91 -7.86 -8.69 -34.35
CA THR A 91 -8.99 -8.90 -35.26
C THR A 91 -10.23 -9.30 -34.47
N PHE A 92 -11.38 -8.69 -34.80
CA PHE A 92 -12.65 -8.94 -34.12
C PHE A 92 -13.68 -9.53 -35.08
N ASP A 93 -14.16 -10.72 -34.74
CA ASP A 93 -15.19 -11.44 -35.48
C ASP A 93 -16.51 -11.42 -34.69
N PRO A 94 -17.50 -10.60 -35.07
CA PRO A 94 -18.74 -10.48 -34.33
C PRO A 94 -19.55 -11.78 -34.35
N LEU A 95 -20.13 -12.15 -33.20
CA LEU A 95 -21.04 -13.27 -33.10
C LEU A 95 -22.33 -13.00 -33.89
N LYS A 96 -22.85 -14.04 -34.56
CA LYS A 96 -24.14 -13.93 -35.24
C LYS A 96 -25.23 -13.57 -34.23
N GLY A 97 -25.96 -12.49 -34.50
CA GLY A 97 -27.05 -12.02 -33.63
C GLY A 97 -26.64 -11.12 -32.46
N SER A 98 -25.36 -10.76 -32.34
CA SER A 98 -24.88 -9.84 -31.27
C SER A 98 -24.96 -8.35 -31.63
N ASN A 99 -25.49 -8.01 -32.80
CA ASN A 99 -25.44 -6.66 -33.38
C ASN A 99 -24.01 -6.07 -33.48
N GLY A 100 -22.97 -6.91 -33.43
CA GLY A 100 -21.57 -6.46 -33.46
C GLY A 100 -21.00 -6.06 -32.10
N GLU A 101 -21.76 -6.17 -31.01
CA GLU A 101 -21.34 -5.80 -29.66
C GLU A 101 -20.60 -6.93 -28.94
N ILE A 102 -20.79 -8.18 -29.36
CA ILE A 102 -20.12 -9.35 -28.77
C ILE A 102 -19.50 -10.17 -29.90
N GLY A 103 -18.26 -10.60 -29.72
CA GLY A 103 -17.51 -11.32 -30.75
C GLY A 103 -16.28 -12.04 -30.21
N TYR A 104 -15.57 -12.67 -31.13
CA TYR A 104 -14.27 -13.26 -30.87
C TYR A 104 -13.18 -12.25 -31.21
N LEU A 105 -12.41 -11.84 -30.21
CA LEU A 105 -11.22 -11.00 -30.40
C LEU A 105 -9.98 -11.91 -30.46
N THR A 106 -9.30 -11.90 -31.58
CA THR A 106 -8.01 -12.57 -31.76
C THR A 106 -6.89 -11.56 -31.52
N ILE A 107 -6.01 -11.90 -30.57
CA ILE A 107 -4.91 -11.06 -30.10
C ILE A 107 -3.58 -11.75 -30.49
N PRO A 108 -2.68 -11.06 -31.21
CA PRO A 108 -1.37 -11.62 -31.55
C PRO A 108 -0.46 -11.70 -30.34
N TRP A 109 0.42 -12.70 -30.31
CA TRP A 109 1.43 -12.82 -29.27
C TRP A 109 2.60 -11.85 -29.51
N THR A 110 3.26 -11.43 -28.43
CA THR A 110 4.29 -10.35 -28.46
C THR A 110 5.71 -10.80 -28.78
N ASP A 111 5.94 -12.11 -28.87
CA ASP A 111 7.21 -12.80 -29.13
C ASP A 111 7.74 -12.66 -30.58
N SER A 112 7.22 -11.71 -31.35
CA SER A 112 7.60 -11.44 -32.74
C SER A 112 8.53 -10.23 -32.92
N GLY A 113 8.98 -9.57 -31.85
CA GLY A 113 9.84 -8.39 -31.91
C GLY A 113 9.14 -7.10 -32.41
N LEU A 114 7.87 -7.20 -32.81
CA LEU A 114 6.97 -6.10 -33.12
C LEU A 114 5.76 -6.23 -32.20
N SER A 115 5.83 -5.61 -31.01
CA SER A 115 4.68 -5.57 -30.12
C SER A 115 3.66 -4.58 -30.68
N LEU A 116 2.56 -5.09 -31.21
CA LEU A 116 1.41 -4.27 -31.62
C LEU A 116 0.54 -3.89 -30.42
N MET A 117 0.83 -4.43 -29.24
CA MET A 117 0.12 -4.16 -27.99
C MET A 117 1.02 -3.32 -27.07
N LEU A 118 0.47 -2.22 -26.55
CA LEU A 118 1.18 -1.35 -25.59
C LEU A 118 0.31 -1.12 -24.35
N THR A 119 0.89 -1.35 -23.16
CA THR A 119 0.15 -1.14 -21.91
C THR A 119 0.13 0.34 -21.57
N ILE A 120 -1.06 0.95 -21.55
CA ILE A 120 -1.25 2.35 -21.16
C ILE A 120 -1.32 2.49 -19.63
N ASP A 121 -2.06 1.60 -18.98
CA ASP A 121 -2.15 1.52 -17.52
C ASP A 121 -2.18 0.06 -17.04
N GLY A 122 -1.56 -0.17 -15.89
CA GLY A 122 -1.47 -1.49 -15.28
C GLY A 122 -0.12 -2.18 -15.45
N GLN A 123 0.92 -1.47 -15.87
CA GLN A 123 2.29 -2.01 -15.96
C GLN A 123 2.79 -2.72 -14.69
N HIS A 124 2.49 -2.17 -13.50
CA HIS A 124 2.85 -2.79 -12.22
C HIS A 124 2.08 -4.08 -11.97
N ARG A 125 0.84 -4.17 -12.47
CA ARG A 125 -0.01 -5.34 -12.34
C ARG A 125 0.47 -6.45 -13.26
N LEU A 126 0.77 -6.12 -14.52
CA LEU A 126 1.34 -7.04 -15.50
C LEU A 126 2.66 -7.63 -14.99
N LEU A 127 3.61 -6.80 -14.56
CA LEU A 127 4.86 -7.26 -13.98
C LEU A 127 4.65 -8.04 -12.67
N GLY A 128 3.71 -7.60 -11.83
CA GLY A 128 3.41 -8.28 -10.57
C GLY A 128 2.87 -9.69 -10.75
N VAL A 129 2.02 -9.92 -11.76
CA VAL A 129 1.52 -11.25 -12.12
C VAL A 129 2.66 -12.17 -12.56
N ASP A 130 3.54 -11.70 -13.46
CA ASP A 130 4.70 -12.46 -13.93
C ASP A 130 5.62 -12.88 -12.77
N LEU A 131 5.96 -11.92 -11.91
CA LEU A 131 6.83 -12.14 -10.76
C LEU A 131 6.24 -13.16 -9.80
N GLU A 132 4.92 -13.13 -9.58
CA GLU A 132 4.25 -14.04 -8.67
C GLU A 132 4.19 -15.46 -9.24
N ILE A 133 3.84 -15.62 -10.52
CA ILE A 133 3.85 -16.93 -11.19
C ILE A 133 5.26 -17.53 -11.13
N LYS A 134 6.30 -16.74 -11.43
CA LYS A 134 7.70 -17.17 -11.34
C LYS A 134 8.10 -17.53 -9.91
N ARG A 135 7.67 -16.75 -8.91
CA ARG A 135 7.92 -17.03 -7.48
C ARG A 135 7.33 -18.39 -7.10
N VAL A 136 6.03 -18.60 -7.36
CA VAL A 136 5.33 -19.85 -7.03
C VAL A 136 5.97 -21.05 -7.75
N ALA A 137 6.27 -20.92 -9.04
CA ALA A 137 6.94 -21.97 -9.80
C ALA A 137 8.35 -22.29 -9.24
N HIS A 138 9.12 -21.26 -8.86
CA HIS A 138 10.43 -21.44 -8.26
C HIS A 138 10.37 -22.16 -6.90
N GLU A 139 9.39 -21.85 -6.06
CA GLU A 139 9.16 -22.55 -4.79
C GLU A 139 8.84 -24.03 -5.01
N ILE A 140 7.96 -24.35 -5.97
CA ILE A 140 7.63 -25.74 -6.33
C ILE A 140 8.88 -26.50 -6.77
N GLN A 141 9.67 -25.92 -7.68
CA GLN A 141 10.92 -26.53 -8.16
C GLN A 141 11.95 -26.70 -7.03
N GLY A 142 12.03 -25.73 -6.11
CA GLY A 142 12.89 -25.81 -4.94
C GLY A 142 12.55 -27.00 -4.04
N ILE A 143 11.25 -27.21 -3.79
CA ILE A 143 10.75 -28.35 -3.02
C ILE A 143 11.02 -29.68 -3.75
N ASP A 144 10.78 -29.74 -5.06
CA ASP A 144 11.03 -30.95 -5.87
C ASP A 144 12.50 -31.35 -5.83
N ARG A 145 13.42 -30.39 -5.97
CA ARG A 145 14.86 -30.64 -5.83
C ARG A 145 15.22 -31.13 -4.42
N ALA A 146 14.58 -30.62 -3.37
CA ALA A 146 14.83 -31.06 -2.00
C ALA A 146 14.34 -32.50 -1.76
N LEU A 147 13.15 -32.85 -2.26
CA LEU A 147 12.60 -34.20 -2.17
C LEU A 147 13.42 -35.22 -2.97
N ALA A 148 13.94 -34.83 -4.15
CA ALA A 148 14.75 -35.69 -5.00
C ALA A 148 16.13 -36.05 -4.41
N LYS A 149 16.70 -35.22 -3.53
CA LYS A 149 18.01 -35.47 -2.90
C LYS A 149 18.03 -36.67 -1.94
N GLY A 150 16.87 -37.16 -1.50
CA GLY A 150 16.78 -38.28 -0.56
C GLY A 150 17.35 -37.97 0.83
N GLY A 151 17.30 -38.93 1.75
CA GLY A 151 17.90 -38.82 3.09
C GLY A 151 17.18 -37.88 4.08
N LEU A 152 15.98 -37.40 3.73
CA LEU A 152 15.15 -36.58 4.61
C LEU A 152 14.37 -37.47 5.59
N LYS A 153 14.22 -36.99 6.84
CA LYS A 153 13.33 -37.60 7.83
C LYS A 153 11.87 -37.52 7.36
N SER A 154 11.04 -38.48 7.78
CA SER A 154 9.63 -38.59 7.38
C SER A 154 8.83 -37.31 7.67
N ASP A 155 9.03 -36.71 8.84
CA ASP A 155 8.39 -35.45 9.25
C ASP A 155 8.74 -34.27 8.32
N ARG A 156 9.98 -34.23 7.83
CA ARG A 156 10.44 -33.21 6.89
C ARG A 156 9.85 -33.41 5.50
N VAL A 157 9.73 -34.66 5.06
CA VAL A 157 9.09 -35.02 3.78
C VAL A 157 7.61 -34.61 3.80
N GLU A 158 6.89 -34.91 4.87
CA GLU A 158 5.48 -34.54 5.03
C GLU A 158 5.27 -33.02 5.01
N LYS A 159 6.12 -32.26 5.71
CA LYS A 159 6.11 -30.79 5.68
C LYS A 159 6.34 -30.24 4.27
N LEU A 160 7.32 -30.77 3.54
CA LEU A 160 7.62 -30.35 2.17
C LEU A 160 6.48 -30.67 1.21
N ASN A 161 5.87 -31.86 1.32
CA ASN A 161 4.70 -32.21 0.50
C ASN A 161 3.50 -31.31 0.79
N THR A 162 3.26 -30.96 2.05
CA THR A 162 2.21 -30.01 2.44
C THR A 162 2.46 -28.62 1.84
N GLN A 163 3.71 -28.13 1.91
CA GLN A 163 4.09 -26.86 1.29
C GLN A 163 3.96 -26.89 -0.24
N LYS A 164 4.36 -27.99 -0.88
CA LYS A 164 4.20 -28.18 -2.32
C LYS A 164 2.73 -28.15 -2.71
N ALA A 165 1.86 -28.87 -2.01
CA ALA A 165 0.42 -28.88 -2.27
C ALA A 165 -0.17 -27.47 -2.17
N LYS A 166 0.28 -26.66 -1.20
CA LYS A 166 -0.12 -25.25 -1.09
C LYS A 166 0.28 -24.43 -2.33
N PHE A 167 1.54 -24.49 -2.75
CA PHE A 167 2.00 -23.71 -3.92
C PHE A 167 1.41 -24.21 -5.24
N VAL A 168 1.21 -25.52 -5.39
CA VAL A 168 0.48 -26.08 -6.54
C VAL A 168 -0.95 -25.55 -6.56
N GLY A 169 -1.66 -25.56 -5.42
CA GLY A 169 -3.00 -24.98 -5.33
C GLY A 169 -3.04 -23.48 -5.65
N GLU A 170 -2.02 -22.73 -5.23
CA GLU A 170 -1.86 -21.32 -5.57
C GLU A 170 -1.66 -21.11 -7.09
N LEU A 171 -0.80 -21.92 -7.73
CA LEU A 171 -0.56 -21.85 -9.17
C LEU A 171 -1.80 -22.24 -9.98
N GLU A 172 -2.50 -23.30 -9.59
CA GLU A 172 -3.75 -23.71 -10.25
C GLU A 172 -4.83 -22.64 -10.15
N ARG A 173 -4.92 -21.95 -9.00
CA ARG A 173 -5.81 -20.81 -8.85
C ARG A 173 -5.41 -19.66 -9.78
N LEU A 174 -4.13 -19.28 -9.81
CA LEU A 174 -3.64 -18.23 -10.72
C LEU A 174 -3.88 -18.58 -12.20
N ARG A 175 -3.83 -19.86 -12.58
CA ARG A 175 -4.18 -20.36 -13.92
C ARG A 175 -5.67 -20.22 -14.24
N ALA A 176 -6.54 -20.44 -13.25
CA ALA A 176 -7.98 -20.39 -13.42
C ALA A 176 -8.56 -18.96 -13.34
N GLU A 177 -7.85 -18.04 -12.69
CA GLU A 177 -8.28 -16.66 -12.52
C GLU A 177 -7.92 -15.80 -13.74
N SER A 178 -8.70 -14.75 -13.96
CA SER A 178 -8.54 -13.84 -15.10
C SER A 178 -8.64 -12.38 -14.66
N ILE A 179 -7.93 -11.48 -15.34
CA ILE A 179 -8.07 -10.03 -15.17
C ILE A 179 -8.84 -9.43 -16.36
N GLY A 180 -9.51 -8.30 -16.12
CA GLY A 180 -10.11 -7.53 -17.20
C GLY A 180 -9.03 -6.80 -17.99
N VAL A 181 -9.19 -6.73 -19.30
CA VAL A 181 -8.34 -5.94 -20.19
C VAL A 181 -9.26 -5.19 -21.14
N ASP A 182 -9.11 -3.87 -21.19
CA ASP A 182 -9.77 -3.00 -22.14
C ASP A 182 -8.75 -2.61 -23.21
N ILE A 183 -8.99 -3.05 -24.44
CA ILE A 183 -8.10 -2.88 -25.59
C ILE A 183 -8.67 -1.78 -26.49
N TYR A 184 -7.96 -0.66 -26.59
CA TYR A 184 -8.31 0.48 -27.44
C TYR A 184 -7.65 0.32 -28.80
N ALA A 185 -8.43 0.31 -29.87
CA ALA A 185 -7.90 0.35 -31.23
C ALA A 185 -7.39 1.77 -31.53
N GLU A 186 -6.08 1.96 -31.60
CA GLU A 186 -5.46 3.25 -31.88
C GLU A 186 -4.14 3.06 -32.65
N LYS A 187 -4.17 3.32 -33.95
CA LYS A 187 -2.99 3.15 -34.83
C LYS A 187 -2.08 4.37 -34.79
N ASP A 188 -2.60 5.54 -34.43
CA ASP A 188 -1.82 6.78 -34.38
C ASP A 188 -0.98 6.84 -33.09
N GLY A 189 0.35 6.93 -33.24
CA GLY A 189 1.27 7.02 -32.11
C GLY A 189 1.12 8.31 -31.29
N ALA A 190 0.77 9.44 -31.90
CA ALA A 190 0.60 10.71 -31.20
C ALA A 190 -0.66 10.70 -30.33
N LEU A 191 -1.78 10.19 -30.87
CA LEU A 191 -3.02 10.03 -30.09
C LEU A 191 -2.85 9.03 -28.94
N ALA A 192 -2.06 7.97 -29.15
CA ALA A 192 -1.74 7.02 -28.09
C ALA A 192 -0.96 7.64 -26.92
N ARG A 193 0.02 8.51 -27.19
CA ARG A 193 0.72 9.26 -26.12
C ARG A 193 -0.23 10.18 -25.37
N GLN A 194 -1.16 10.83 -26.09
CA GLN A 194 -2.17 11.67 -25.45
C GLN A 194 -3.09 10.84 -24.55
N MET A 195 -3.50 9.64 -24.95
CA MET A 195 -4.28 8.73 -24.11
C MET A 195 -3.58 8.42 -22.78
N PHE A 196 -2.26 8.20 -22.82
CA PHE A 196 -1.46 7.97 -21.61
C PHE A 196 -1.49 9.16 -20.66
N VAL A 197 -1.28 10.38 -21.19
CA VAL A 197 -1.34 11.63 -20.41
C VAL A 197 -2.75 11.83 -19.82
N ASP A 198 -3.79 11.66 -20.62
CA ASP A 198 -5.18 11.86 -20.20
C ASP A 198 -5.58 10.91 -19.06
N VAL A 199 -5.19 9.63 -19.14
CA VAL A 199 -5.44 8.66 -18.06
C VAL A 199 -4.70 9.07 -16.79
N ALA A 200 -3.43 9.47 -16.93
CA ALA A 200 -2.59 9.89 -15.81
C ALA A 200 -3.13 11.12 -15.06
N ASP A 201 -3.64 12.12 -15.78
CA ASP A 201 -4.10 13.38 -15.21
C ASP A 201 -5.52 13.30 -14.63
N ASN A 202 -6.39 12.48 -15.23
CA ASN A 202 -7.78 12.36 -14.81
C ASN A 202 -8.01 11.28 -13.74
N ALA A 203 -7.11 10.31 -13.60
CA ALA A 203 -7.16 9.32 -12.51
C ALA A 203 -6.72 9.94 -11.18
N ARG A 204 -7.64 10.64 -10.49
CA ARG A 204 -7.37 11.13 -9.12
C ARG A 204 -7.11 9.94 -8.19
N GLY A 205 -5.90 9.86 -7.66
CA GLY A 205 -5.56 8.89 -6.62
C GLY A 205 -6.43 9.09 -5.37
N ILE A 206 -6.83 7.99 -4.74
CA ILE A 206 -7.53 8.01 -3.45
C ILE A 206 -6.56 8.55 -2.38
N SER A 207 -6.98 9.56 -1.61
CA SER A 207 -6.14 10.12 -0.54
C SER A 207 -5.78 9.06 0.51
N ALA A 208 -4.68 9.22 1.22
CA ALA A 208 -4.28 8.22 2.22
C ALA A 208 -5.25 8.15 3.41
N ALA A 209 -5.87 9.27 3.81
CA ALA A 209 -6.99 9.30 4.77
C ALA A 209 -8.16 8.42 4.30
N VAL A 210 -8.61 8.60 3.06
CA VAL A 210 -9.69 7.79 2.47
C VAL A 210 -9.25 6.32 2.37
N LYS A 211 -8.00 6.05 1.98
CA LYS A 211 -7.44 4.70 1.96
C LYS A 211 -7.42 4.06 3.35
N SER A 212 -7.04 4.79 4.40
CA SER A 212 -7.00 4.25 5.77
C SER A 212 -8.38 3.86 6.30
N ARG A 213 -9.44 4.55 5.87
CA ARG A 213 -10.82 4.21 6.21
C ARG A 213 -11.27 2.88 5.57
N PHE A 214 -10.82 2.58 4.35
CA PHE A 214 -11.27 1.38 3.62
C PHE A 214 -10.30 0.19 3.71
N ASP A 215 -9.04 0.41 4.10
CA ASP A 215 -8.00 -0.61 4.21
C ASP A 215 -8.05 -1.32 5.58
N SER A 216 -8.98 -2.25 5.73
CA SER A 216 -9.11 -3.13 6.89
C SER A 216 -8.02 -4.21 7.00
N SER A 217 -7.11 -4.28 6.03
CA SER A 217 -6.00 -5.26 6.09
C SER A 217 -4.96 -4.92 7.17
N LYS A 218 -4.93 -3.66 7.64
CA LYS A 218 -4.00 -3.18 8.68
C LYS A 218 -4.70 -3.01 10.02
N VAL A 219 -4.08 -3.51 11.09
CA VAL A 219 -4.66 -3.48 12.45
C VAL A 219 -4.97 -2.06 12.92
N ALA A 220 -4.07 -1.10 12.68
CA ALA A 220 -4.27 0.29 13.07
C ALA A 220 -5.44 0.98 12.33
N ASN A 221 -5.86 0.45 11.18
CA ASN A 221 -7.02 0.94 10.44
C ASN A 221 -8.31 0.24 10.89
N ARG A 222 -8.25 -1.06 11.24
CA ARG A 222 -9.39 -1.81 11.80
C ARG A 222 -9.87 -1.22 13.13
N THR A 223 -8.94 -0.73 13.93
CA THR A 223 -9.23 -0.19 15.27
C THR A 223 -9.65 1.29 15.27
N LEU A 224 -9.55 1.97 14.12
CA LEU A 224 -9.81 3.40 13.99
C LEU A 224 -11.20 3.78 14.53
N ASP A 225 -12.25 3.07 14.13
CA ASP A 225 -13.65 3.36 14.53
C ASP A 225 -13.90 3.29 16.04
N HIS A 226 -13.07 2.55 16.78
CA HIS A 226 -13.10 2.47 18.22
C HIS A 226 -12.30 3.61 18.85
N VAL A 227 -11.08 3.84 18.36
CA VAL A 227 -10.16 4.86 18.87
C VAL A 227 -10.73 6.28 18.71
N ILE A 228 -11.38 6.60 17.58
CA ILE A 228 -11.94 7.95 17.34
C ILE A 228 -13.09 8.32 18.28
N ARG A 229 -13.62 7.38 19.07
CA ARG A 229 -14.67 7.64 20.06
C ARG A 229 -14.13 8.21 21.38
N HIS A 230 -12.81 8.14 21.59
CA HIS A 230 -12.14 8.71 22.75
C HIS A 230 -12.44 10.22 22.89
N ALA A 231 -12.56 10.73 24.12
CA ALA A 231 -12.99 12.11 24.39
C ALA A 231 -12.15 13.17 23.66
N LEU A 232 -10.83 12.97 23.58
CA LEU A 232 -9.89 13.83 22.85
C LEU A 232 -10.13 13.86 21.33
N LEU A 233 -10.60 12.75 20.74
CA LEU A 233 -10.69 12.57 19.29
C LEU A 233 -12.13 12.69 18.75
N LYS A 234 -13.13 12.46 19.58
CA LYS A 234 -14.54 12.46 19.18
C LYS A 234 -14.92 13.79 18.53
N GLY A 235 -15.35 13.74 17.27
CA GLY A 235 -15.72 14.92 16.48
C GLY A 235 -14.55 15.83 16.07
N ARG A 236 -13.31 15.36 16.25
CA ARG A 236 -12.07 16.15 15.99
C ARG A 236 -11.08 15.39 15.10
N VAL A 237 -11.55 14.39 14.36
CA VAL A 237 -10.75 13.63 13.39
C VAL A 237 -11.19 13.97 11.98
N ASP A 238 -10.26 14.42 11.15
CA ASP A 238 -10.50 14.66 9.72
C ASP A 238 -10.42 13.33 8.94
N MET A 239 -11.55 12.94 8.35
CA MET A 239 -11.65 11.67 7.62
C MET A 239 -11.18 11.75 6.17
N GLU A 240 -10.90 12.96 5.66
CA GLU A 240 -10.64 13.19 4.24
C GLU A 240 -9.25 13.78 3.98
N GLN A 241 -8.78 14.64 4.90
CA GLN A 241 -7.53 15.38 4.74
C GLN A 241 -6.40 14.84 5.62
N ASP A 242 -5.23 14.68 4.99
CA ASP A 242 -3.99 14.38 5.71
C ASP A 242 -3.34 15.66 6.28
N ARG A 243 -3.63 16.85 5.73
CA ARG A 243 -2.89 18.06 6.08
C ARG A 243 -3.61 18.86 7.17
N MET A 244 -3.03 18.86 8.37
CA MET A 244 -3.55 19.64 9.50
C MET A 244 -3.04 21.08 9.43
N THR A 245 -3.63 21.89 8.56
CA THR A 245 -3.30 23.32 8.43
C THR A 245 -3.79 24.10 9.65
N LYS A 246 -3.32 25.35 9.82
CA LYS A 246 -3.82 26.26 10.87
C LYS A 246 -5.34 26.41 10.84
N THR A 247 -5.93 26.40 9.65
CA THR A 247 -7.38 26.56 9.43
C THR A 247 -8.19 25.28 9.61
N ASN A 248 -7.57 24.10 9.70
CA ASN A 248 -8.32 22.85 9.82
C ASN A 248 -8.98 22.77 11.22
N PRO A 249 -10.31 22.53 11.32
CA PRO A 249 -11.01 22.46 12.60
C PRO A 249 -10.76 21.17 13.40
N ASN A 250 -10.19 20.14 12.78
CA ASN A 250 -9.95 18.84 13.40
C ASN A 250 -8.56 18.74 14.00
N LEU A 251 -8.44 18.16 15.20
CA LEU A 251 -7.15 17.96 15.87
C LEU A 251 -6.15 17.16 15.03
N ILE A 252 -6.63 16.09 14.39
CA ILE A 252 -5.78 15.11 13.70
C ILE A 252 -6.53 14.50 12.51
N GLY A 253 -5.82 14.01 11.50
CA GLY A 253 -6.43 13.25 10.39
C GLY A 253 -6.49 11.75 10.68
N ALA A 254 -7.41 11.02 10.05
CA ALA A 254 -7.58 9.57 10.22
C ALA A 254 -6.27 8.78 10.03
N LYS A 255 -5.50 9.12 8.99
CA LYS A 255 -4.16 8.56 8.76
C LYS A 255 -3.22 8.74 9.95
N HIS A 256 -3.27 9.91 10.58
CA HIS A 256 -2.37 10.26 11.67
C HIS A 256 -2.78 9.60 12.98
N VAL A 257 -4.08 9.33 13.17
CA VAL A 257 -4.54 8.44 14.25
C VAL A 257 -3.91 7.06 14.08
N ALA A 258 -3.92 6.50 12.87
CA ALA A 258 -3.25 5.22 12.59
C ALA A 258 -1.71 5.29 12.78
N ASP A 259 -1.07 6.43 12.50
CA ASP A 259 0.35 6.65 12.77
C ASP A 259 0.66 6.69 14.28
N VAL A 260 -0.20 7.34 15.07
CA VAL A 260 -0.14 7.38 16.54
C VAL A 260 -0.34 5.98 17.11
N SER A 261 -1.35 5.23 16.66
CA SER A 261 -1.58 3.85 17.08
C SER A 261 -0.36 2.97 16.82
N ARG A 262 0.29 3.12 15.66
CA ARG A 262 1.55 2.41 15.37
C ARG A 262 2.68 2.82 16.32
N GLY A 263 2.77 4.11 16.67
CA GLY A 263 3.72 4.60 17.67
C GLY A 263 3.52 3.97 19.05
N VAL A 264 2.26 3.81 19.49
CA VAL A 264 1.92 3.16 20.76
C VAL A 264 2.28 1.66 20.74
N MET A 265 2.03 0.98 19.62
CA MET A 265 2.26 -0.48 19.55
C MET A 265 3.74 -0.86 19.31
N PHE A 266 4.50 -0.02 18.62
CA PHE A 266 5.82 -0.41 18.11
C PHE A 266 6.93 0.64 18.32
N GLY A 267 6.62 1.79 18.92
CA GLY A 267 7.57 2.89 19.07
C GLY A 267 7.98 3.48 17.72
N THR A 268 9.27 3.78 17.58
CA THR A 268 9.87 4.30 16.32
C THR A 268 10.42 3.20 15.41
N GLY A 269 10.26 1.93 15.80
CA GLY A 269 10.80 0.76 15.09
C GLY A 269 10.09 0.47 13.76
N ARG A 270 10.77 -0.28 12.88
CA ARG A 270 10.14 -0.82 11.66
C ARG A 270 9.25 -2.01 12.03
N THR A 271 7.97 -1.90 11.70
CA THR A 271 7.01 -3.01 11.87
C THR A 271 7.04 -3.93 10.65
N SER A 272 7.16 -5.24 10.87
CA SER A 272 6.97 -6.24 9.80
C SER A 272 5.48 -6.55 9.65
N LYS A 273 5.03 -6.86 8.42
CA LYS A 273 3.63 -7.24 8.16
C LYS A 273 3.16 -8.41 9.02
N ALA A 274 4.06 -9.36 9.33
CA ALA A 274 3.78 -10.50 10.20
C ALA A 274 3.53 -10.09 11.66
N LYS A 275 4.32 -9.15 12.20
CA LYS A 275 4.08 -8.60 13.55
C LYS A 275 2.76 -7.83 13.62
N GLU A 276 2.45 -7.05 12.59
CA GLU A 276 1.20 -6.27 12.54
C GLU A 276 -0.04 -7.16 12.41
N ALA A 277 0.07 -8.27 11.67
CA ALA A 277 -1.02 -9.24 11.52
C ALA A 277 -1.26 -10.11 12.77
N ALA A 278 -0.29 -10.20 13.68
CA ALA A 278 -0.38 -11.01 14.90
C ALA A 278 -1.02 -10.25 16.08
N LEU A 279 -1.28 -8.95 15.95
CA LEU A 279 -1.93 -8.16 16.99
C LEU A 279 -3.44 -8.32 16.95
N GLU A 280 -4.02 -8.57 18.11
CA GLU A 280 -5.46 -8.59 18.31
C GLU A 280 -6.02 -7.16 18.40
N ASP A 281 -7.15 -6.93 17.74
CA ASP A 281 -7.74 -5.58 17.61
C ASP A 281 -8.05 -4.96 18.99
N ASN A 282 -8.53 -5.78 19.94
CA ASN A 282 -8.87 -5.33 21.30
C ASN A 282 -7.63 -4.88 22.10
N GLU A 283 -6.50 -5.56 21.95
CA GLU A 283 -5.26 -5.18 22.63
C GLU A 283 -4.74 -3.84 22.11
N VAL A 284 -4.83 -3.63 20.80
CA VAL A 284 -4.44 -2.38 20.16
C VAL A 284 -5.36 -1.24 20.58
N VAL A 285 -6.68 -1.46 20.61
CA VAL A 285 -7.63 -0.44 21.08
C VAL A 285 -7.34 -0.07 22.53
N ALA A 286 -7.18 -1.05 23.42
CA ALA A 286 -6.91 -0.80 24.84
C ALA A 286 -5.61 0.01 25.02
N ALA A 287 -4.51 -0.42 24.41
CA ALA A 287 -3.22 0.28 24.54
C ALA A 287 -3.27 1.72 24.00
N VAL A 288 -4.00 1.96 22.90
CA VAL A 288 -4.14 3.30 22.33
C VAL A 288 -5.04 4.18 23.20
N LEU A 289 -6.12 3.63 23.76
CA LEU A 289 -6.97 4.38 24.70
C LEU A 289 -6.19 4.75 25.97
N ASP A 290 -5.43 3.82 26.55
CA ASP A 290 -4.55 4.08 27.71
C ASP A 290 -3.55 5.22 27.43
N PHE A 291 -2.97 5.23 26.23
CA PHE A 291 -2.09 6.33 25.80
C PHE A 291 -2.85 7.66 25.70
N LEU A 292 -4.04 7.65 25.08
CA LEU A 292 -4.84 8.87 24.91
C LEU A 292 -5.32 9.43 26.25
N ASP A 293 -5.72 8.58 27.19
CA ASP A 293 -6.03 8.96 28.56
C ASP A 293 -4.80 9.55 29.26
N CYS A 294 -3.65 8.87 29.16
CA CYS A 294 -2.37 9.32 29.72
C CYS A 294 -1.99 10.74 29.25
N ILE A 295 -2.03 11.02 27.94
CA ILE A 295 -1.68 12.37 27.45
C ILE A 295 -2.76 13.41 27.77
N THR A 296 -4.04 13.01 27.81
CA THR A 296 -5.14 13.91 28.14
C THR A 296 -5.06 14.34 29.60
N GLU A 297 -4.68 13.44 30.52
CA GLU A 297 -4.48 13.73 31.95
C GLU A 297 -3.16 14.46 32.24
N ALA A 298 -2.12 14.21 31.44
CA ALA A 298 -0.81 14.83 31.62
C ALA A 298 -0.78 16.29 31.16
N PHE A 299 -1.49 16.63 30.07
CA PHE A 299 -1.41 17.93 29.42
C PHE A 299 -2.73 18.72 29.52
N PRO A 300 -2.79 19.82 30.30
CA PRO A 300 -4.00 20.61 30.46
C PRO A 300 -4.60 21.11 29.15
N ASP A 301 -3.77 21.48 28.16
CA ASP A 301 -4.24 21.93 26.86
C ASP A 301 -5.03 20.83 26.12
N LEU A 302 -4.61 19.56 26.24
CA LEU A 302 -5.33 18.43 25.62
C LEU A 302 -6.62 18.10 26.38
N THR A 303 -6.61 18.25 27.71
CA THR A 303 -7.84 18.20 28.52
C THR A 303 -8.84 19.25 28.03
N ALA A 304 -8.39 20.50 27.87
CA ALA A 304 -9.23 21.60 27.39
C ALA A 304 -9.76 21.35 25.97
N VAL A 305 -8.96 20.73 25.09
CA VAL A 305 -9.45 20.28 23.77
C VAL A 305 -10.51 19.21 23.90
N ALA A 306 -10.29 18.19 24.74
CA ALA A 306 -11.26 17.10 24.97
C ALA A 306 -12.60 17.62 25.51
N GLU A 307 -12.57 18.59 26.42
CA GLU A 307 -13.72 19.27 27.00
C GLU A 307 -14.37 20.30 26.05
N GLY A 308 -13.66 20.71 25.00
CA GLY A 308 -14.13 21.69 24.01
C GLY A 308 -13.96 23.16 24.46
N THR A 309 -13.20 23.42 25.53
CA THR A 309 -12.86 24.76 26.01
C THR A 309 -11.66 25.36 25.27
N LEU A 310 -10.85 24.53 24.59
CA LEU A 310 -9.80 24.95 23.66
C LEU A 310 -10.06 24.35 22.27
N SER A 311 -9.97 25.17 21.22
CA SER A 311 -10.12 24.68 19.85
C SER A 311 -8.82 24.03 19.33
N PRO A 312 -8.90 23.03 18.43
CA PRO A 312 -7.70 22.47 17.79
C PRO A 312 -6.83 23.50 17.05
N GLN A 313 -7.44 24.55 16.49
CA GLN A 313 -6.72 25.67 15.87
C GLN A 313 -5.91 26.45 16.90
N ALA A 314 -6.54 26.85 18.01
CA ALA A 314 -5.87 27.56 19.09
C ALA A 314 -4.76 26.72 19.73
N LEU A 315 -4.96 25.41 19.87
CA LEU A 315 -3.91 24.48 20.30
C LEU A 315 -2.71 24.52 19.36
N ARG A 316 -2.93 24.43 18.04
CA ARG A 316 -1.86 24.49 17.03
C ARG A 316 -1.10 25.81 16.99
N GLU A 317 -1.74 26.90 17.40
CA GLU A 317 -1.12 28.22 17.45
C GLU A 317 -0.24 28.43 18.68
N ASN A 318 -0.48 27.72 19.78
CA ASN A 318 0.17 28.02 21.05
C ASN A 318 0.93 26.83 21.66
N SER A 319 0.79 25.63 21.09
CA SER A 319 1.32 24.40 21.68
C SER A 319 1.84 23.42 20.62
N LEU A 320 2.98 22.81 20.92
CA LEU A 320 3.54 21.69 20.15
C LEU A 320 2.60 20.48 20.14
N LEU A 321 1.70 20.37 21.11
CA LEU A 321 0.70 19.30 21.19
C LEU A 321 -0.33 19.35 20.05
N GLY A 322 -0.46 20.51 19.37
CA GLY A 322 -1.25 20.62 18.14
C GLY A 322 -0.57 19.97 16.92
N SER A 323 0.71 19.60 17.03
CA SER A 323 1.45 18.94 15.96
C SER A 323 1.29 17.43 16.01
N VAL A 324 0.88 16.84 14.89
CA VAL A 324 0.90 15.39 14.66
C VAL A 324 2.27 14.79 14.97
N GLY A 325 3.36 15.51 14.67
CA GLY A 325 4.71 15.06 14.95
C GLY A 325 4.98 14.85 16.43
N MET A 326 4.55 15.79 17.26
CA MET A 326 4.72 15.70 18.70
C MET A 326 3.85 14.57 19.28
N LEU A 327 2.59 14.43 18.82
CA LEU A 327 1.73 13.33 19.25
C LEU A 327 2.33 11.95 18.92
N ARG A 328 2.99 11.81 17.77
CA ARG A 328 3.74 10.59 17.40
C ARG A 328 4.97 10.36 18.27
N VAL A 329 5.70 11.42 18.63
CA VAL A 329 6.82 11.32 19.59
C VAL A 329 6.31 10.81 20.93
N LEU A 330 5.25 11.41 21.48
CA LEU A 330 4.68 11.01 22.76
C LEU A 330 4.19 9.55 22.74
N ALA A 331 3.53 9.12 21.67
CA ALA A 331 3.10 7.74 21.49
C ALA A 331 4.28 6.75 21.55
N ALA A 332 5.39 7.08 20.89
CA ALA A 332 6.57 6.23 20.90
C ALA A 332 7.35 6.27 22.23
N VAL A 333 7.35 7.41 22.94
CA VAL A 333 7.90 7.49 24.31
C VAL A 333 7.08 6.64 25.27
N PHE A 334 5.75 6.72 25.17
CA PHE A 334 4.83 5.89 25.96
C PHE A 334 5.11 4.40 25.75
N HIS A 335 5.25 3.98 24.48
CA HIS A 335 5.61 2.60 24.13
C HIS A 335 6.94 2.16 24.78
N ASN A 336 7.99 2.98 24.66
CA ASN A 336 9.30 2.64 25.21
C ASN A 336 9.26 2.50 26.74
N LEU A 337 8.58 3.43 27.43
CA LEU A 337 8.47 3.38 28.89
C LEU A 337 7.62 2.19 29.36
N ARG A 338 6.50 1.89 28.69
CA ARG A 338 5.71 0.67 28.98
C ARG A 338 6.53 -0.60 28.76
N SER A 339 7.34 -0.64 27.69
CA SER A 339 8.22 -1.77 27.39
C SER A 339 9.34 -1.94 28.43
N ASP A 340 9.77 -0.84 29.06
CA ASP A 340 10.70 -0.82 30.20
C ASP A 340 10.01 -1.15 31.55
N GLY A 341 8.72 -1.48 31.55
CA GLY A 341 7.96 -1.85 32.75
C GLY A 341 7.48 -0.67 33.59
N VAL A 342 7.45 0.54 33.03
CA VAL A 342 6.96 1.74 33.73
C VAL A 342 5.43 1.75 33.74
N GLU A 343 4.84 2.01 34.90
CA GLU A 343 3.38 2.12 35.04
C GLU A 343 2.83 3.43 34.47
N THR A 344 1.58 3.37 33.99
CA THR A 344 0.92 4.47 33.28
C THR A 344 0.85 5.75 34.11
N GLU A 345 0.66 5.67 35.43
CA GLU A 345 0.63 6.82 36.33
C GLU A 345 1.99 7.53 36.38
N ALA A 346 3.09 6.77 36.38
CA ALA A 346 4.44 7.32 36.36
C ALA A 346 4.78 7.95 35.00
N ILE A 347 4.31 7.35 33.90
CA ILE A 347 4.42 7.95 32.56
C ILE A 347 3.62 9.26 32.48
N THR A 348 2.40 9.28 33.05
CA THR A 348 1.55 10.46 33.12
C THR A 348 2.22 11.58 33.90
N ALA A 349 2.83 11.27 35.05
CA ALA A 349 3.60 12.24 35.83
C ALA A 349 4.83 12.77 35.06
N HIS A 350 5.51 11.89 34.31
CA HIS A 350 6.61 12.30 33.43
C HIS A 350 6.13 13.26 32.35
N PHE A 351 5.08 12.91 31.61
CA PHE A 351 4.49 13.78 30.59
C PHE A 351 4.01 15.11 31.17
N ARG A 352 3.38 15.09 32.35
CA ARG A 352 2.94 16.32 33.04
C ARG A 352 4.10 17.25 33.33
N SER A 353 5.27 16.70 33.67
CA SER A 353 6.47 17.51 33.87
C SER A 353 7.02 18.16 32.60
N LEU A 354 6.63 17.67 31.43
CA LEU A 354 6.98 18.26 30.12
C LEU A 354 5.98 19.34 29.71
N ALA A 355 4.80 19.44 30.32
CA ALA A 355 3.77 20.40 29.94
C ALA A 355 4.29 21.85 29.85
N PRO A 356 5.12 22.36 30.79
CA PRO A 356 5.68 23.71 30.68
C PRO A 356 6.57 23.94 29.46
N ALA A 357 7.11 22.87 28.87
CA ALA A 357 7.95 22.92 27.68
C ALA A 357 7.16 22.73 26.37
N MET A 358 5.85 22.49 26.41
CA MET A 358 5.05 22.26 25.21
C MET A 358 4.63 23.54 24.48
N GLY A 359 4.95 24.72 25.01
CA GLY A 359 4.63 26.00 24.37
C GLY A 359 5.25 26.12 22.97
N ALA A 360 4.48 26.72 22.05
CA ALA A 360 4.92 27.09 20.71
C ALA A 360 4.70 28.60 20.48
N PRO A 361 5.57 29.27 19.69
CA PRO A 361 6.72 28.71 18.97
C PRO A 361 7.89 28.31 19.88
N VAL A 362 8.75 27.40 19.40
CA VAL A 362 9.95 26.97 20.14
C VAL A 362 10.94 28.12 20.27
N GLU A 363 11.26 28.49 21.50
CA GLU A 363 12.27 29.49 21.83
C GLU A 363 13.67 28.87 21.97
N GLU A 364 14.73 29.67 21.75
CA GLU A 364 16.12 29.21 21.88
C GLU A 364 16.46 28.71 23.30
N VAL A 365 15.76 29.23 24.32
CA VAL A 365 15.94 28.82 25.72
C VAL A 365 15.18 27.54 26.10
N SER A 366 14.38 26.99 25.18
CA SER A 366 13.56 25.81 25.41
C SER A 366 14.39 24.55 25.65
N ILE A 367 13.86 23.60 26.42
CA ILE A 367 14.52 22.30 26.67
C ILE A 367 14.78 21.55 25.35
N TRP A 368 13.91 21.74 24.35
CA TRP A 368 14.03 21.15 23.02
C TRP A 368 15.27 21.63 22.26
N ARG A 369 15.78 22.82 22.59
CA ARG A 369 16.97 23.43 21.99
C ARG A 369 18.23 23.18 22.82
N LYS A 370 18.07 23.02 24.14
CA LYS A 370 19.18 22.78 25.09
C LYS A 370 19.72 21.36 25.07
N ASP A 371 18.90 20.35 24.77
CA ASP A 371 19.38 18.97 24.67
C ASP A 371 20.04 18.73 23.28
N PRO A 372 21.32 18.32 23.23
CA PRO A 372 22.02 18.06 21.97
C PRO A 372 21.33 17.03 21.06
N LYS A 373 20.55 16.11 21.62
CA LYS A 373 19.83 15.10 20.84
C LYS A 373 18.56 15.67 20.19
N THR A 374 17.98 16.74 20.74
CA THR A 374 16.73 17.31 20.22
C THR A 374 16.92 18.63 19.48
N SER A 375 18.03 19.33 19.70
CA SER A 375 18.28 20.68 19.16
C SER A 375 18.18 20.73 17.63
N GLU A 376 18.72 19.76 16.91
CA GLU A 376 18.62 19.66 15.44
C GLU A 376 17.22 19.25 14.95
N SER A 377 16.34 18.82 15.85
CA SER A 377 14.98 18.39 15.53
C SER A 377 13.94 19.49 15.74
N PHE A 378 14.34 20.64 16.28
CA PHE A 378 13.49 21.82 16.47
C PHE A 378 14.21 23.08 16.03
N GLU A 379 13.61 23.82 15.10
CA GLU A 379 14.08 25.15 14.72
C GLU A 379 13.50 26.22 15.66
N VAL A 380 14.24 27.32 15.87
CA VAL A 380 13.72 28.48 16.61
C VAL A 380 12.54 29.06 15.84
N GLY A 381 11.43 29.33 16.52
CA GLY A 381 10.20 29.80 15.90
C GLY A 381 9.28 28.67 15.40
N ALA A 382 9.70 27.39 15.49
CA ALA A 382 8.91 26.28 14.99
C ALA A 382 7.69 25.96 15.85
N TYR A 383 6.62 25.48 15.22
CA TYR A 383 5.38 25.02 15.87
C TYR A 383 5.26 23.48 15.87
N ALA A 384 6.29 22.79 15.38
CA ALA A 384 6.36 21.35 15.26
C ALA A 384 7.82 20.87 15.19
N PRO A 385 8.11 19.63 15.60
CA PRO A 385 9.40 19.01 15.30
C PRO A 385 9.58 18.78 13.79
N VAL A 386 10.83 18.67 13.36
CA VAL A 386 11.19 18.23 12.01
C VAL A 386 10.73 16.79 11.77
N MET A 387 9.85 16.61 10.78
CA MET A 387 9.13 15.34 10.52
C MET A 387 9.94 14.30 9.72
N ARG A 388 11.24 14.16 10.00
CA ARG A 388 12.06 13.06 9.47
C ARG A 388 12.14 11.94 10.51
N GLN A 389 12.15 10.69 10.05
CA GLN A 389 12.14 9.53 10.94
C GLN A 389 13.29 9.55 11.96
N GLN A 390 14.49 9.97 11.52
CA GLN A 390 15.68 10.06 12.36
C GLN A 390 15.50 11.11 13.48
N ASN A 391 14.98 12.29 13.16
CA ASN A 391 14.68 13.34 14.13
C ASN A 391 13.64 12.88 15.16
N ILE A 392 12.56 12.23 14.71
CA ILE A 392 11.55 11.64 15.61
C ILE A 392 12.22 10.64 16.57
N SER A 393 13.07 9.74 16.07
CA SER A 393 13.79 8.78 16.91
C SER A 393 14.69 9.46 17.94
N TYR A 394 15.41 10.52 17.57
CA TYR A 394 16.26 11.26 18.51
C TYR A 394 15.46 11.95 19.62
N ILE A 395 14.31 12.56 19.27
CA ILE A 395 13.44 13.16 20.27
C ILE A 395 12.90 12.08 21.21
N VAL A 396 12.42 10.96 20.67
CA VAL A 396 11.89 9.85 21.48
C VAL A 396 12.96 9.32 22.44
N GLU A 397 14.18 9.11 21.97
CA GLU A 397 15.30 8.65 22.81
C GLU A 397 15.64 9.66 23.91
N ALA A 398 15.73 10.95 23.56
CA ALA A 398 16.01 12.02 24.53
C ALA A 398 14.94 12.09 25.62
N VAL A 399 13.67 12.17 25.24
CA VAL A 399 12.54 12.29 26.18
C VAL A 399 12.40 11.04 27.06
N THR A 400 12.63 9.84 26.49
CA THR A 400 12.68 8.58 27.26
C THR A 400 13.84 8.62 28.27
N SER A 401 15.00 9.16 27.89
CA SER A 401 16.16 9.26 28.80
C SER A 401 15.97 10.28 29.92
N TRP A 402 15.17 11.33 29.71
CA TRP A 402 14.85 12.31 30.75
C TRP A 402 14.06 11.70 31.91
N TYR A 403 13.26 10.66 31.64
CA TYR A 403 12.61 9.88 32.69
C TYR A 403 13.64 9.18 33.60
N LYS A 404 14.65 8.54 32.99
CA LYS A 404 15.66 7.73 33.70
C LYS A 404 16.68 8.55 34.53
N LYS A 405 16.74 9.86 34.31
CA LYS A 405 17.67 10.77 35.00
C LYS A 405 17.07 11.44 36.24
N ARG A 406 15.78 11.23 36.48
CA ARG A 406 15.09 11.65 37.70
C ARG A 406 14.96 10.47 38.63
#